data_AF-A0A368B2C2-F1
#
_entry.id   AF-A0A368B2C2-F1
#
_cell.length_a   1.000
_cell.length_b   1.000
_cell.length_c   1.000
_cell.angle_alpha   90.00
_cell.angle_beta   90.00
_cell.angle_gamma   90.00
#
_symmetry.space_group_name_H-M   'P 1'
#
loop_
_entity.id
_entity.type
_entity.pdbx_description
1 polymer ?
#
loop_
_entity_poly.entity_id
_entity_poly.type
_entity_poly.pdbx_seq_one_letter_code
_entity_poly.pdbx_strand_id
1 'polypeptide(L)'
;MTKPELEKKIFLHLTKVNFSTFDEMKNIFKCSDGDLMDIIKNNIKTNSEPLGFILINDKTKPHQYSIESTNYLTIHTQVENYLKGINGILSLFYRNLSTQSNLLKTDSDATINLNKKGKTIFDNISLILDRIQQLSFLITYYKSMDKIPKNMMSQADEDHKKCLNMYSKIIKKLKNITMKDKINQEAIELYLFKHQFVVNHLNSSI
;
A
#
# COMPACT_ATOMS: atom_id res chain seq x y z
N MET A 1 -8.20 22.44 -13.98
CA MET A 1 -7.48 21.48 -13.11
C MET A 1 -8.23 20.17 -13.17
N THR A 2 -7.55 19.04 -13.32
CA THR A 2 -8.24 17.74 -13.38
C THR A 2 -8.69 17.30 -11.98
N LYS A 3 -9.71 16.44 -11.90
CA LYS A 3 -10.23 15.92 -10.63
C LYS A 3 -9.13 15.24 -9.78
N PRO A 4 -8.24 14.40 -10.33
CA PRO A 4 -7.14 13.80 -9.56
C PRO A 4 -6.11 14.81 -9.05
N GLU A 5 -5.83 15.88 -9.82
CA GLU A 5 -4.91 16.94 -9.38
C GLU A 5 -5.48 17.77 -8.23
N LEU A 6 -6.78 18.07 -8.29
CA LEU A 6 -7.48 18.78 -7.22
C LEU A 6 -7.51 17.94 -5.95
N GLU A 7 -7.85 16.66 -6.06
CA GLU A 7 -7.86 15.71 -4.94
C GLU A 7 -6.48 15.62 -4.26
N LYS A 8 -5.41 15.48 -5.04
CA LYS A 8 -4.03 15.48 -4.51
C LYS A 8 -3.70 16.76 -3.75
N LYS A 9 -4.11 17.93 -4.27
CA LYS A 9 -3.86 19.23 -3.62
C LYS A 9 -4.63 19.38 -2.31
N ILE A 10 -5.89 18.94 -2.26
CA ILE A 10 -6.73 18.94 -1.06
C ILE A 10 -6.05 18.11 0.04
N PHE A 11 -5.69 16.85 -0.27
CA PHE A 11 -5.03 15.98 0.70
C PHE A 11 -3.67 16.51 1.16
N LEU A 12 -2.85 17.03 0.24
CA LEU A 12 -1.56 17.61 0.58
C LEU A 12 -1.69 18.86 1.46
N HIS A 13 -2.75 19.64 1.30
CA HIS A 13 -3.03 20.79 2.16
C HIS A 13 -3.49 20.34 3.54
N LEU A 14 -4.48 19.45 3.62
CA LEU A 14 -5.04 18.95 4.87
C LEU A 14 -4.04 18.17 5.74
N THR A 15 -2.96 17.65 5.15
CA THR A 15 -1.84 17.05 5.92
C THR A 15 -0.91 18.07 6.57
N LYS A 16 -0.95 19.34 6.14
CA LYS A 16 -0.08 20.42 6.63
C LYS A 16 -0.76 21.34 7.64
N VAL A 17 -2.08 21.31 7.72
CA VAL A 17 -2.89 22.17 8.60
C VAL A 17 -3.68 21.32 9.59
N ASN A 18 -4.02 21.88 10.75
CA ASN A 18 -4.87 21.19 11.72
C ASN A 18 -6.30 21.00 11.19
N PHE A 19 -6.80 22.00 10.46
CA PHE A 19 -8.05 21.97 9.72
C PHE A 19 -8.03 23.05 8.64
N SER A 20 -8.98 23.00 7.70
CA SER A 20 -9.30 24.08 6.78
C SER A 20 -10.82 24.12 6.56
N THR A 21 -11.34 25.28 6.20
CA THR A 21 -12.77 25.46 5.86
C THR A 21 -13.01 25.23 4.37
N PHE A 22 -14.27 25.03 3.98
CA PHE A 22 -14.62 24.85 2.56
C PHE A 22 -14.20 26.07 1.71
N ASP A 23 -14.50 27.28 2.20
CA ASP A 23 -14.17 28.53 1.50
C ASP A 23 -12.66 28.79 1.41
N GLU A 24 -11.90 28.45 2.44
CA GLU A 24 -10.43 28.51 2.39
C GLU A 24 -9.87 27.59 1.30
N MET A 25 -10.29 26.32 1.29
CA MET A 25 -9.86 25.35 0.27
C MET A 25 -10.25 25.82 -1.13
N LYS A 26 -11.47 26.33 -1.30
CA LYS A 26 -11.95 26.91 -2.57
C LYS A 26 -11.04 28.05 -3.03
N ASN A 27 -10.70 28.97 -2.13
CA ASN A 27 -9.85 30.12 -2.43
C ASN A 27 -8.41 29.71 -2.77
N ILE A 28 -7.84 28.74 -2.04
CA ILE A 28 -6.48 28.24 -2.26
C ILE A 28 -6.38 27.52 -3.61
N PHE A 29 -7.34 26.65 -3.93
CA PHE A 29 -7.27 25.80 -5.11
C PHE A 29 -7.92 26.41 -6.36
N LYS A 30 -8.69 27.50 -6.21
CA LYS A 30 -9.45 28.16 -7.28
C LYS A 30 -10.30 27.14 -8.07
N CYS A 31 -11.13 26.38 -7.35
CA CYS A 31 -11.97 25.31 -7.90
C CYS A 31 -13.47 25.60 -7.75
N SER A 32 -14.31 24.80 -8.41
CA SER A 32 -15.77 24.92 -8.31
C SER A 32 -16.30 24.27 -7.03
N ASP A 33 -17.48 24.71 -6.57
CA ASP A 33 -18.12 24.16 -5.38
C ASP A 33 -18.49 22.68 -5.56
N GLY A 34 -18.94 22.31 -6.77
CA GLY A 34 -19.29 20.93 -7.11
C GLY A 34 -18.07 20.01 -7.03
N ASP A 35 -16.95 20.39 -7.65
CA ASP A 35 -15.74 19.55 -7.66
C ASP A 35 -15.17 19.35 -6.26
N LEU A 36 -15.14 20.41 -5.45
CA LEU A 36 -14.65 20.33 -4.08
C LEU A 36 -15.58 19.50 -3.19
N MET A 37 -16.89 19.68 -3.29
CA MET A 37 -17.86 18.89 -2.52
C MET A 37 -17.85 17.42 -2.91
N ASP A 38 -17.72 17.09 -4.19
CA ASP A 38 -17.66 15.71 -4.65
C ASP A 38 -16.43 14.99 -4.09
N ILE A 39 -15.26 15.63 -4.13
CA ILE A 39 -14.03 15.05 -3.59
C ILE A 39 -14.13 14.88 -2.07
N ILE A 40 -14.62 15.90 -1.37
CA ILE A 40 -14.78 15.85 0.08
C ILE A 40 -15.75 14.73 0.47
N LYS A 41 -16.96 14.68 -0.11
CA LYS A 41 -17.97 13.68 0.24
C LYS A 41 -17.49 12.24 0.02
N ASN A 42 -16.83 11.96 -1.10
CA ASN A 42 -16.33 10.63 -1.41
C ASN A 42 -15.18 10.17 -0.50
N ASN A 43 -14.60 11.08 0.26
CA ASN A 43 -13.46 10.81 1.12
C ASN A 43 -13.74 11.14 2.59
N ILE A 44 -14.95 11.53 2.96
CA ILE A 44 -15.32 11.76 4.36
C ILE A 44 -15.41 10.42 5.07
N LYS A 45 -14.78 10.34 6.24
CA LYS A 45 -14.95 9.20 7.13
C LYS A 45 -16.31 9.24 7.79
N THR A 46 -17.08 8.17 7.64
CA THR A 46 -18.36 7.97 8.31
C THR A 46 -18.43 6.58 8.93
N ASN A 47 -19.46 6.30 9.71
CA ASN A 47 -19.70 4.94 10.22
C ASN A 47 -19.93 3.92 9.08
N SER A 48 -20.51 4.36 7.96
CA SER A 48 -20.71 3.55 6.75
C SER A 48 -19.47 3.47 5.85
N GLU A 49 -18.58 4.47 5.91
CA GLU A 49 -17.35 4.54 5.14
C GLU A 49 -16.15 4.74 6.09
N PRO A 50 -15.73 3.68 6.82
CA PRO A 50 -14.68 3.77 7.84
C PRO A 50 -13.29 4.01 7.25
N LEU A 51 -13.14 3.90 5.92
CA LEU A 51 -11.90 4.10 5.18
C LEU A 51 -11.74 5.52 4.63
N GLY A 52 -12.71 6.42 4.86
CA GLY A 52 -12.56 7.82 4.49
C GLY A 52 -11.38 8.48 5.19
N PHE A 53 -10.76 9.45 4.51
CA PHE A 53 -9.52 10.12 4.95
C PHE A 53 -9.77 11.53 5.50
N ILE A 54 -10.95 12.10 5.28
CA ILE A 54 -11.31 13.46 5.71
C ILE A 54 -12.25 13.37 6.91
N LEU A 55 -11.91 14.05 8.00
CA LEU A 55 -12.82 14.27 9.12
C LEU A 55 -13.53 15.61 8.93
N ILE A 56 -14.82 15.63 9.25
CA ILE A 56 -15.62 16.86 9.30
C ILE A 56 -16.02 17.16 10.76
N ASN A 57 -15.75 18.38 11.21
CA ASN A 57 -16.28 18.91 12.45
C ASN A 57 -17.48 19.80 12.15
N ASP A 58 -18.65 19.18 12.07
CA ASP A 58 -19.93 19.80 11.75
C ASP A 58 -20.51 20.67 12.88
N LYS A 59 -19.94 20.58 14.09
CA LYS A 59 -20.30 21.39 15.25
C LYS A 59 -19.85 22.85 15.13
N THR A 60 -18.93 23.12 14.20
CA THR A 60 -18.39 24.48 13.95
C THR A 60 -19.01 25.08 12.69
N LYS A 61 -19.16 26.41 12.66
CA LYS A 61 -19.54 27.18 11.47
C LYS A 61 -18.48 28.27 11.21
N PRO A 62 -17.84 28.30 10.02
CA PRO A 62 -17.94 27.31 8.95
C PRO A 62 -17.42 25.94 9.40
N HIS A 63 -17.91 24.86 8.76
CA HIS A 63 -17.44 23.50 9.04
C HIS A 63 -15.95 23.38 8.78
N GLN A 64 -15.27 22.68 9.68
CA GLN A 64 -13.83 22.44 9.61
C GLN A 64 -13.58 21.04 9.07
N TYR A 65 -12.70 20.96 8.07
CA TYR A 65 -12.25 19.73 7.45
C TYR A 65 -10.80 19.49 7.83
N SER A 66 -10.48 18.29 8.26
CA SER A 66 -9.11 17.88 8.55
C SER A 66 -8.82 16.53 7.94
N ILE A 67 -7.54 16.20 7.80
CA ILE A 67 -7.19 14.81 7.53
C ILE A 67 -7.46 14.02 8.81
N GLU A 68 -8.05 12.83 8.68
CA GLU A 68 -7.95 11.86 9.77
C GLU A 68 -6.47 11.67 10.02
N SER A 69 -6.01 12.10 11.21
CA SER A 69 -4.69 11.70 11.68
C SER A 69 -4.76 10.18 11.72
N THR A 70 -4.15 9.50 10.75
CA THR A 70 -4.18 8.04 10.70
C THR A 70 -3.57 7.61 12.02
N ASN A 71 -4.36 7.24 13.01
CA ASN A 71 -3.80 6.89 14.30
C ASN A 71 -3.20 5.50 14.15
N TYR A 72 -2.26 5.16 15.03
CA TYR A 72 -1.63 3.85 14.97
C TYR A 72 -2.66 2.70 15.02
N LEU A 73 -3.80 2.90 15.71
CA LEU A 73 -4.90 1.92 15.72
C LEU A 73 -5.45 1.62 14.31
N THR A 74 -5.59 2.64 13.46
CA THR A 74 -6.03 2.46 12.07
C THR A 74 -4.96 1.71 11.26
N ILE A 75 -3.67 2.03 11.46
CA ILE A 75 -2.56 1.31 10.82
C ILE A 75 -2.58 -0.16 11.25
N HIS A 76 -2.74 -0.42 12.55
CA HIS A 76 -2.85 -1.78 13.11
C HIS A 76 -4.00 -2.57 12.47
N THR A 77 -5.21 -1.98 12.41
CA THR A 77 -6.36 -2.63 11.74
C THR A 77 -6.09 -2.90 10.26
N GLN A 78 -5.42 -1.99 9.55
CA GLN A 78 -5.03 -2.22 8.16
C GLN A 78 -4.01 -3.35 8.02
N VAL A 79 -3.02 -3.45 8.91
CA VAL A 79 -2.05 -4.54 8.93
C VAL A 79 -2.75 -5.88 9.11
N GLU A 80 -3.57 -6.02 10.16
CA GLU A 80 -4.29 -7.26 10.45
C GLU A 80 -5.20 -7.69 9.27
N ASN A 81 -6.04 -6.78 8.79
CA ASN A 81 -6.99 -7.09 7.72
C ASN A 81 -6.28 -7.42 6.41
N TYR A 82 -5.26 -6.63 6.04
CA TYR A 82 -4.55 -6.82 4.79
C TYR A 82 -3.76 -8.12 4.78
N LEU A 83 -2.93 -8.37 5.81
CA LEU A 83 -2.10 -9.57 5.89
C LEU A 83 -2.94 -10.85 5.96
N LYS A 84 -4.11 -10.80 6.62
CA LYS A 84 -5.06 -11.91 6.63
C LYS A 84 -5.67 -12.15 5.24
N GLY A 85 -6.13 -11.08 4.59
CA GLY A 85 -6.84 -11.15 3.30
C GLY A 85 -5.97 -11.63 2.13
N ILE A 86 -4.68 -11.28 2.09
CA ILE A 86 -3.81 -11.63 0.97
C ILE A 86 -3.45 -13.12 0.89
N ASN A 87 -3.61 -13.90 1.97
CA ASN A 87 -3.21 -15.32 1.97
C ASN A 87 -3.96 -16.16 0.92
N GLY A 88 -5.26 -15.92 0.74
CA GLY A 88 -6.06 -16.61 -0.29
C GLY A 88 -5.60 -16.25 -1.70
N ILE A 89 -5.39 -14.96 -1.95
CA ILE A 89 -4.93 -14.42 -3.24
C ILE A 89 -3.54 -14.98 -3.60
N LEU A 90 -2.59 -14.93 -2.66
CA LEU A 90 -1.24 -15.48 -2.84
C LEU A 90 -1.28 -16.98 -3.11
N SER A 91 -2.14 -17.73 -2.41
CA SER A 91 -2.28 -19.17 -2.64
C SER A 91 -2.73 -19.50 -4.07
N LEU A 92 -3.66 -18.71 -4.62
CA LEU A 92 -4.08 -18.83 -6.02
C LEU A 92 -2.93 -18.52 -6.99
N PHE A 93 -2.18 -17.44 -6.74
CA PHE A 93 -1.03 -17.09 -7.57
C PHE A 93 0.05 -18.17 -7.54
N TYR A 94 0.43 -18.67 -6.36
CA TYR A 94 1.42 -19.73 -6.24
C TYR A 94 1.00 -21.00 -6.97
N ARG A 95 -0.27 -21.40 -6.85
CA ARG A 95 -0.79 -22.56 -7.58
C ARG A 95 -0.72 -22.37 -9.09
N ASN A 96 -1.05 -21.17 -9.58
CA ASN A 96 -0.94 -20.87 -11.01
C ASN A 96 0.51 -20.87 -11.48
N LEU A 97 1.44 -20.38 -10.65
CA LEU A 97 2.88 -20.40 -10.95
C LEU A 97 3.46 -21.82 -10.97
N SER A 98 3.01 -22.71 -10.07
CA SER A 98 3.52 -24.08 -9.99
C SER A 98 2.91 -25.06 -11.00
N THR A 99 1.70 -24.79 -11.49
CA THR A 99 1.00 -25.69 -12.44
C THR A 99 1.23 -25.34 -13.91
N GLN A 100 1.71 -24.14 -14.23
CA GLN A 100 1.87 -23.68 -15.61
C GLN A 100 3.33 -23.72 -16.06
N SER A 101 3.69 -24.73 -16.86
CA SER A 101 5.00 -24.84 -17.51
C SER A 101 5.27 -23.74 -18.53
N ASN A 102 4.22 -23.12 -19.10
CA ASN A 102 4.33 -22.20 -20.24
C ASN A 102 4.22 -20.73 -19.84
N LEU A 103 4.65 -20.34 -18.63
CA LEU A 103 4.63 -18.93 -18.18
C LEU A 103 5.66 -18.04 -18.89
N LEU A 104 6.47 -18.63 -19.76
CA LEU A 104 7.58 -17.97 -20.45
C LEU A 104 7.39 -18.09 -21.96
N LYS A 105 7.80 -17.04 -22.66
CA LYS A 105 7.92 -17.03 -24.11
C LYS A 105 9.39 -17.20 -24.47
N THR A 106 9.65 -18.06 -25.44
CA THR A 106 10.87 -18.04 -26.25
C THR A 106 10.55 -17.25 -27.50
N ASP A 107 10.85 -15.96 -27.53
CA ASP A 107 10.95 -15.24 -28.80
C ASP A 107 12.30 -15.60 -29.45
N SER A 108 12.37 -15.58 -30.78
CA SER A 108 13.45 -16.14 -31.61
C SER A 108 14.85 -15.51 -31.41
N ASP A 109 14.99 -14.53 -30.51
CA ASP A 109 16.25 -13.93 -30.10
C ASP A 109 16.45 -14.05 -28.59
N ALA A 110 16.99 -15.19 -28.15
CA ALA A 110 17.77 -15.48 -26.94
C ALA A 110 17.33 -14.97 -25.53
N THR A 111 16.27 -14.17 -25.39
CA THR A 111 15.82 -13.60 -24.11
C THR A 111 14.50 -14.23 -23.68
N ILE A 112 14.58 -15.12 -22.71
CA ILE A 112 13.41 -15.71 -22.07
C ILE A 112 12.71 -14.64 -21.23
N ASN A 113 11.47 -14.31 -21.61
CA ASN A 113 10.64 -13.31 -20.94
C ASN A 113 9.33 -13.97 -20.45
N LEU A 114 8.77 -13.45 -19.36
CA LEU A 114 7.44 -13.84 -18.90
C LEU A 114 6.40 -13.57 -20.00
N ASN A 115 5.52 -14.54 -20.22
CA ASN A 115 4.35 -14.33 -21.04
C ASN A 115 3.40 -13.32 -20.35
N LYS A 116 2.37 -12.84 -21.06
CA LYS A 116 1.43 -11.83 -20.53
C LYS A 116 0.83 -12.25 -19.18
N LYS A 117 0.47 -13.53 -19.02
CA LYS A 117 -0.15 -14.06 -17.80
C LYS A 117 0.86 -14.12 -16.64
N GLY A 118 2.10 -14.54 -16.91
CA GLY A 118 3.19 -14.53 -15.94
C GLY A 118 3.46 -13.13 -15.44
N LYS A 119 3.62 -12.15 -16.34
CA LYS A 119 3.79 -10.74 -15.99
C LYS A 119 2.67 -10.25 -15.09
N THR A 120 1.40 -10.46 -15.46
CA THR A 120 0.26 -10.06 -14.64
C THR A 120 0.27 -10.69 -13.24
N ILE A 121 0.65 -11.96 -13.10
CA ILE A 121 0.75 -12.59 -11.78
C ILE A 121 1.85 -11.93 -10.94
N PHE A 122 3.04 -11.73 -11.52
CA PHE A 122 4.16 -11.10 -10.81
C PHE A 122 3.89 -9.62 -10.49
N ASP A 123 3.25 -8.86 -11.38
CA ASP A 123 2.83 -7.48 -11.13
C ASP A 123 1.86 -7.40 -9.94
N ASN A 124 0.86 -8.30 -9.88
CA ASN A 124 -0.07 -8.36 -8.76
C ASN A 124 0.62 -8.74 -7.44
N ILE A 125 1.59 -9.64 -7.48
CA ILE A 125 2.39 -9.98 -6.29
C ILE A 125 3.28 -8.80 -5.89
N SER A 126 3.83 -8.05 -6.84
CA SER A 126 4.62 -6.84 -6.58
C SER A 126 3.77 -5.77 -5.88
N LEU A 127 2.52 -5.56 -6.33
CA LEU A 127 1.57 -4.67 -5.66
C LEU A 127 1.29 -5.11 -4.21
N ILE A 128 1.20 -6.42 -3.96
CA ILE A 128 1.03 -6.95 -2.60
C ILE A 128 2.25 -6.63 -1.74
N LEU A 129 3.45 -6.90 -2.26
CA LEU A 129 4.71 -6.63 -1.56
C LEU A 129 4.88 -5.13 -1.27
N ASP A 130 4.59 -4.27 -2.24
CA ASP A 130 4.63 -2.81 -2.09
C ASP A 130 3.70 -2.34 -0.97
N ARG A 131 2.48 -2.89 -0.90
CA ARG A 131 1.53 -2.53 0.17
C ARG A 131 2.01 -2.98 1.55
N ILE A 132 2.60 -4.18 1.66
CA ILE A 132 3.19 -4.66 2.93
C ILE A 132 4.33 -3.73 3.36
N GLN A 133 5.21 -3.35 2.43
CA GLN A 133 6.32 -2.43 2.70
C GLN A 133 5.81 -1.04 3.13
N GLN A 134 4.79 -0.50 2.46
CA GLN A 134 4.17 0.77 2.84
C GLN A 134 3.61 0.74 4.26
N LEU A 135 2.90 -0.35 4.63
CA LEU A 135 2.37 -0.51 6.00
C LEU A 135 3.50 -0.57 7.04
N SER A 136 4.55 -1.34 6.75
CA SER A 136 5.75 -1.43 7.61
C SER A 136 6.42 -0.06 7.80
N PHE A 137 6.57 0.71 6.72
CA PHE A 137 7.12 2.07 6.75
C PHE A 137 6.24 3.02 7.57
N LEU A 138 4.92 2.99 7.39
CA LEU A 138 4.00 3.84 8.15
C LEU A 138 4.13 3.61 9.66
N ILE A 139 4.30 2.36 10.10
CA ILE A 139 4.53 2.06 11.52
C ILE A 139 5.81 2.73 12.01
N THR A 140 6.93 2.56 11.30
CA THR A 140 8.21 3.17 11.67
C THR A 140 8.16 4.69 11.65
N TYR A 141 7.51 5.28 10.65
CA TYR A 141 7.32 6.72 10.53
C TYR A 141 6.52 7.27 11.72
N TYR A 142 5.41 6.63 12.07
CA TYR A 142 4.59 7.03 13.22
C TYR A 142 5.33 6.89 14.54
N LYS A 143 6.15 5.84 14.67
CA LYS A 143 7.04 5.65 15.82
C LYS A 143 8.06 6.79 15.94
N SER A 144 8.69 7.18 14.83
CA SER A 144 9.70 8.26 14.81
C SER A 144 9.14 9.65 15.11
N MET A 145 7.82 9.83 14.94
CA MET A 145 7.12 11.08 15.20
C MET A 145 6.44 11.11 16.57
N ASP A 146 6.69 10.11 17.43
CA ASP A 146 6.00 9.91 18.72
C ASP A 146 4.46 9.89 18.59
N LYS A 147 3.93 9.43 17.45
CA LYS A 147 2.49 9.35 17.15
C LYS A 147 1.87 8.00 17.50
N ILE A 148 2.64 7.09 18.11
CA ILE A 148 2.15 5.81 18.62
C ILE A 148 1.88 5.95 20.12
N PRO A 149 0.66 5.63 20.61
CA PRO A 149 0.38 5.63 22.04
C PRO A 149 1.36 4.72 22.82
N LYS A 150 1.85 5.17 23.97
CA LYS A 150 2.87 4.44 24.76
C LYS A 150 2.45 3.00 25.08
N ASN A 151 1.18 2.77 25.40
CA ASN A 151 0.61 1.45 25.68
C ASN A 151 0.52 0.54 24.44
N MET A 152 0.72 1.09 23.23
CA MET A 152 0.64 0.37 21.95
C MET A 152 2.01 0.19 21.28
N MET A 153 3.10 0.65 21.90
CA MET A 153 4.46 0.52 21.34
C MET A 153 4.85 -0.93 21.05
N SER A 154 4.54 -1.85 21.98
CA SER A 154 4.78 -3.28 21.77
C SER A 154 3.96 -3.85 20.61
N GLN A 155 2.72 -3.38 20.42
CA GLN A 155 1.88 -3.80 19.30
C GLN A 155 2.46 -3.29 17.97
N ALA A 156 3.00 -2.06 17.96
CA ALA A 156 3.62 -1.48 16.78
C ALA A 156 4.85 -2.27 16.34
N ASP A 157 5.70 -2.67 17.29
CA ASP A 157 6.86 -3.52 17.02
C ASP A 157 6.43 -4.90 16.50
N GLU A 158 5.35 -5.47 17.05
CA GLU A 158 4.78 -6.72 16.56
C GLU A 158 4.23 -6.60 15.13
N ASP A 159 3.46 -5.56 14.84
CA ASP A 159 2.88 -5.31 13.52
C ASP A 159 3.95 -5.09 12.46
N HIS A 160 4.99 -4.31 12.80
CA HIS A 160 6.14 -4.12 11.92
C HIS A 160 6.81 -5.47 11.61
N LYS A 161 7.04 -6.29 12.65
CA LYS A 161 7.59 -7.64 12.50
C LYS A 161 6.68 -8.55 11.67
N LYS A 162 5.36 -8.49 11.83
CA LYS A 162 4.39 -9.23 11.00
C LYS A 162 4.52 -8.86 9.53
N CYS A 163 4.60 -7.56 9.21
CA CYS A 163 4.83 -7.09 7.84
C CYS A 163 6.14 -7.65 7.27
N LEU A 164 7.26 -7.51 7.99
CA LEU A 164 8.56 -8.00 7.52
C LEU A 164 8.58 -9.52 7.32
N ASN A 165 7.99 -10.27 8.26
CA ASN A 165 7.89 -11.72 8.18
C ASN A 165 7.03 -12.15 6.98
N MET A 166 5.90 -11.51 6.74
CA MET A 166 5.06 -11.81 5.58
C MET A 166 5.78 -11.50 4.27
N TYR A 167 6.41 -10.32 4.19
CA TYR A 167 7.19 -9.91 3.02
C TYR A 167 8.29 -10.92 2.69
N SER A 168 9.10 -11.28 3.70
CA SER A 168 10.17 -12.29 3.58
C SER A 168 9.63 -13.66 3.19
N LYS A 169 8.50 -14.09 3.77
CA LYS A 169 7.84 -15.36 3.45
C LYS A 169 7.39 -15.43 1.99
N ILE A 170 6.82 -14.34 1.45
CA ILE A 170 6.42 -14.26 0.05
C ILE A 170 7.64 -14.41 -0.86
N ILE A 171 8.70 -13.64 -0.63
CA ILE A 171 9.92 -13.69 -1.45
C ILE A 171 10.57 -15.07 -1.40
N LYS A 172 10.73 -15.66 -0.21
CA LYS A 172 11.26 -17.03 -0.06
C LYS A 172 10.41 -18.04 -0.83
N LYS A 173 9.09 -17.93 -0.76
CA LYS A 173 8.20 -18.85 -1.46
C LYS A 173 8.32 -18.71 -2.96
N LEU A 174 8.42 -17.49 -3.50
CA LEU A 174 8.62 -17.25 -4.93
C LEU A 174 9.94 -17.81 -5.45
N LYS A 175 11.03 -17.64 -4.70
CA LYS A 175 12.35 -18.23 -5.05
C LYS A 175 12.33 -19.76 -5.08
N ASN A 176 11.51 -20.36 -4.24
CA ASN A 176 11.40 -21.82 -4.12
C ASN A 176 10.33 -22.43 -5.04
N ILE A 177 9.69 -21.65 -5.92
CA ILE A 177 8.79 -22.23 -6.92
C ILE A 177 9.66 -23.02 -7.90
N THR A 178 9.60 -24.34 -7.81
CA THR A 178 10.30 -25.27 -8.68
C THR A 178 9.86 -25.05 -10.11
N MET A 179 10.62 -24.26 -10.86
CA MET A 179 10.48 -24.16 -12.31
C MET A 179 11.45 -25.15 -12.94
N LYS A 180 10.98 -25.88 -13.96
CA LYS A 180 11.72 -27.00 -14.56
C LYS A 180 13.05 -26.58 -15.21
N ASP A 181 13.23 -25.30 -15.55
CA ASP A 181 14.44 -24.80 -16.24
C ASP A 181 15.12 -23.65 -15.49
N LYS A 182 16.46 -23.68 -15.46
CA LYS A 182 17.31 -22.67 -14.80
C LYS A 182 17.09 -21.25 -15.32
N ILE A 183 16.74 -21.10 -16.60
CA ILE A 183 16.49 -19.81 -17.23
C ILE A 183 15.17 -19.16 -16.74
N ASN A 184 14.23 -19.99 -16.31
CA ASN A 184 12.95 -19.53 -15.76
C ASN A 184 13.14 -18.86 -14.39
N GLN A 185 14.20 -19.26 -13.68
CA GLN A 185 14.58 -18.71 -12.39
C GLN A 185 15.19 -17.30 -12.53
N GLU A 186 16.02 -17.07 -13.55
CA GLU A 186 16.63 -15.76 -13.82
C GLU A 186 15.59 -14.68 -14.16
N ALA A 187 14.56 -15.01 -14.96
CA ALA A 187 13.49 -14.07 -15.29
C ALA A 187 12.67 -13.64 -14.05
N ILE A 188 12.48 -14.56 -13.11
CA ILE A 188 11.81 -14.29 -11.82
C ILE A 188 12.70 -13.44 -10.92
N GLU A 189 13.98 -13.78 -10.83
CA GLU A 189 14.95 -13.01 -10.03
C GLU A 189 15.05 -11.56 -10.52
N LEU A 190 15.04 -11.32 -11.83
CA LEU A 190 15.00 -9.99 -12.41
C LEU A 190 13.73 -9.22 -11.99
N TYR A 191 12.56 -9.88 -12.06
CA TYR A 191 11.29 -9.28 -11.65
C TYR A 191 11.21 -8.99 -10.15
N LEU A 192 11.85 -9.83 -9.34
CA LEU A 192 11.91 -9.69 -7.89
C LEU A 192 13.07 -8.82 -7.42
N PHE A 193 13.96 -8.35 -8.30
CA PHE A 193 15.18 -7.64 -7.94
C PHE A 193 14.94 -6.45 -7.01
N LYS A 194 13.96 -5.60 -7.34
CA LYS A 194 13.51 -4.49 -6.48
C LYS A 194 13.18 -4.98 -5.06
N HIS A 195 12.44 -6.06 -4.96
CA HIS A 195 11.99 -6.58 -3.67
C HIS A 195 13.09 -7.32 -2.92
N GLN A 196 14.04 -7.93 -3.64
CA GLN A 196 15.23 -8.53 -3.06
C GLN A 196 16.14 -7.49 -2.42
N PHE A 197 16.29 -6.33 -3.07
CA PHE A 197 17.00 -5.18 -2.50
C PHE A 197 16.35 -4.78 -1.17
N VAL A 198 15.01 -4.66 -1.14
CA VAL A 198 14.28 -4.37 0.11
C VAL A 198 14.56 -5.43 1.18
N VAL A 199 14.47 -6.74 0.89
CA VAL A 199 14.78 -7.79 1.88
C VAL A 199 16.21 -7.67 2.44
N ASN A 200 17.19 -7.40 1.57
CA ASN A 200 18.59 -7.30 1.99
C ASN A 200 18.80 -6.13 2.96
N HIS A 201 18.08 -5.02 2.78
CA HIS A 201 18.15 -3.84 3.66
C HIS A 201 17.26 -3.97 4.90
N LEU A 202 16.22 -4.82 4.85
CA LEU A 202 15.42 -5.17 6.02
C LEU A 202 16.21 -6.05 7.01
N ASN A 203 17.01 -7.00 6.51
CA ASN A 203 17.83 -7.88 7.34
C ASN A 203 19.02 -7.17 8.01
N SER A 204 19.48 -6.04 7.46
CA SER A 204 20.53 -5.22 8.10
C SER A 204 20.02 -4.33 9.24
N SER A 205 18.71 -4.30 9.48
CA SER A 205 18.05 -3.45 10.48
C SER A 205 17.38 -4.23 11.61
N ILE A 206 17.60 -5.55 11.67
CA ILE A 206 17.25 -6.46 12.79
C ILE A 206 18.54 -6.81 13.51
#